data_AF-A0A8H5CBL7-F1
#
_entry.id   AF-A0A8H5CBL7-F1
#
_cell.length_a   1.000
_cell.length_b   1.000
_cell.length_c   1.000
_cell.angle_alpha   90.00
_cell.angle_beta   90.00
_cell.angle_gamma   90.00
#
_symmetry.space_group_name_H-M   'P 1'
#
loop_
_entity.id
_entity.type
_entity.pdbx_description
1 polymer ?
#
loop_
_entity_poly.entity_id
_entity_poly.type
_entity_poly.pdbx_seq_one_letter_code
_entity_poly.pdbx_strand_id
1 'polypeptide(L)'
;MRVVKCAIDQLNVKLDVYEGILGKQAYLAGSELTLADLYHVPFGTRLFRAGLGDLINSRPNVSKWFNALVARPSWVAIKDGITSTA
;
A
#
# COMPACT_ATOMS: atom_id res chain seq x y z
N MET A 1 -12.99 13.05 16.67
CA MET A 1 -12.32 12.18 15.66
C MET A 1 -13.31 11.49 14.69
N ARG A 2 -14.32 12.19 14.14
CA ARG A 2 -15.32 11.56 13.25
C ARG A 2 -14.79 11.29 11.83
N VAL A 3 -13.96 12.21 11.33
CA VAL A 3 -13.41 12.15 9.95
C VAL A 3 -12.43 10.99 9.79
N VAL A 4 -11.51 10.80 10.73
CA VAL A 4 -10.51 9.71 10.69
C VAL A 4 -11.21 8.35 10.70
N LYS A 5 -12.22 8.16 11.57
CA LYS A 5 -12.99 6.92 11.60
C LYS A 5 -13.67 6.63 10.25
N CYS A 6 -14.36 7.61 9.68
CA CYS A 6 -15.02 7.47 8.38
C CYS A 6 -14.03 7.09 7.27
N ALA A 7 -12.85 7.73 7.26
CA ALA A 7 -11.79 7.42 6.30
C ALA A 7 -11.26 5.98 6.47
N ILE A 8 -11.09 5.51 7.71
CA ILE A 8 -10.68 4.12 8.00
C ILE A 8 -11.76 3.14 7.54
N ASP A 9 -13.03 3.41 7.83
CA ASP A 9 -14.15 2.55 7.40
C ASP A 9 -14.20 2.46 5.86
N GLN A 10 -14.06 3.58 5.16
CA GLN A 10 -14.00 3.62 3.69
C GLN A 10 -12.78 2.86 3.15
N LEU A 11 -11.61 3.03 3.76
CA LEU A 11 -10.40 2.35 3.35
C LEU A 11 -10.50 0.83 3.53
N ASN A 12 -11.10 0.36 4.62
CA ASN A 12 -11.33 -1.07 4.86
C ASN A 12 -12.11 -1.71 3.70
N VAL A 13 -13.22 -1.10 3.29
CA VAL A 13 -14.03 -1.61 2.17
C VAL A 13 -13.21 -1.71 0.88
N LYS A 14 -12.31 -0.76 0.61
CA LYS A 14 -11.44 -0.82 -0.58
C LYS A 14 -10.36 -1.90 -0.46
N LEU A 15 -9.77 -2.05 0.71
CA LEU A 15 -8.76 -3.08 0.95
C LEU A 15 -9.36 -4.49 0.92
N ASP A 16 -10.63 -4.67 1.30
CA ASP A 16 -11.34 -5.96 1.17
C ASP A 16 -11.53 -6.34 -0.31
N VAL A 17 -11.84 -5.35 -1.17
CA VAL A 17 -11.87 -5.55 -2.63
C VAL A 17 -10.48 -5.91 -3.16
N TYR A 18 -9.43 -5.24 -2.68
CA TYR A 18 -8.06 -5.52 -3.10
C TYR A 18 -7.63 -6.93 -2.69
N GLU A 19 -8.00 -7.39 -1.50
CA GLU A 19 -7.74 -8.74 -1.04
C GLU A 19 -8.33 -9.79 -2.00
N GLY A 20 -9.57 -9.58 -2.47
CA GLY A 20 -10.21 -10.46 -3.44
C GLY A 20 -9.57 -10.42 -4.83
N ILE A 21 -9.09 -9.24 -5.27
CA ILE A 21 -8.37 -9.07 -6.54
C ILE A 21 -7.00 -9.76 -6.45
N LEU A 22 -6.20 -9.43 -5.43
CA LEU A 22 -4.83 -9.92 -5.25
C LEU A 22 -4.77 -11.41 -4.87
N GLY A 23 -5.88 -11.99 -4.41
CA GLY A 23 -6.01 -13.44 -4.29
C GLY A 23 -6.09 -14.17 -5.64
N LYS A 24 -6.34 -13.45 -6.74
CA LYS A 24 -6.48 -14.03 -8.10
C LYS A 24 -5.37 -13.61 -9.06
N GLN A 25 -4.69 -12.50 -8.79
CA GLN A 25 -3.64 -11.94 -9.66
C GLN A 25 -2.55 -11.25 -8.83
N ALA A 26 -1.37 -11.05 -9.42
CA ALA A 26 -0.19 -10.56 -8.69
C ALA A 26 -0.27 -9.07 -8.32
N TYR A 27 -0.95 -8.26 -9.13
CA TYR A 27 -1.02 -6.81 -9.03
C TYR A 27 -2.43 -6.29 -9.24
N LEU A 28 -2.68 -5.01 -8.96
CA LEU A 28 -4.03 -4.43 -9.04
C LEU A 28 -4.61 -4.44 -10.46
N ALA A 29 -3.75 -4.31 -11.48
CA ALA A 29 -4.16 -4.25 -12.88
C ALA A 29 -4.00 -5.58 -13.64
N GLY A 30 -3.51 -6.65 -13.00
CA GLY A 30 -3.26 -7.92 -13.69
C GLY A 30 -2.02 -8.66 -13.17
N SER A 31 -1.31 -9.30 -14.10
CA SER A 31 -0.08 -10.06 -13.84
C SER A 31 1.18 -9.20 -13.79
N GLU A 32 1.12 -7.98 -14.34
CA GLU A 32 2.26 -7.07 -14.45
C GLU A 32 2.16 -5.89 -13.48
N LEU A 33 3.33 -5.43 -13.01
CA LEU A 33 3.42 -4.22 -12.20
C LEU A 33 3.03 -3.01 -13.06
N THR A 34 2.14 -2.17 -12.55
CA THR A 34 1.76 -0.93 -13.23
C THR A 34 1.89 0.29 -12.32
N LEU A 35 1.65 1.47 -12.89
CA LEU A 35 1.54 2.70 -12.12
C LEU A 35 0.43 2.63 -11.05
N ALA A 36 -0.62 1.83 -11.27
CA ALA A 36 -1.69 1.65 -10.29
C ALA A 36 -1.15 1.11 -8.96
N ASP A 37 -0.20 0.18 -9.00
CA ASP A 37 0.42 -0.39 -7.80
C ASP A 37 1.37 0.61 -7.13
N LEU A 38 2.23 1.24 -7.92
CA LEU A 38 3.26 2.17 -7.43
C LEU A 38 2.64 3.40 -6.74
N TYR A 39 1.48 3.85 -7.21
CA TYR A 39 0.77 4.99 -6.62
C TYR A 39 0.42 4.78 -5.13
N HIS A 40 0.28 3.53 -4.68
CA HIS A 40 -0.09 3.22 -3.30
C HIS A 40 1.10 3.27 -2.34
N VAL A 41 2.33 3.14 -2.83
CA VAL A 41 3.52 2.93 -1.98
C VAL A 41 3.76 4.08 -0.98
N PRO A 42 3.72 5.38 -1.38
CA PRO A 42 3.97 6.47 -0.45
C PRO A 42 2.88 6.65 0.61
N PHE A 43 1.62 6.35 0.26
CA PHE A 43 0.49 6.47 1.17
C PHE A 43 0.41 5.29 2.13
N GLY A 44 0.59 4.06 1.62
CA GLY A 44 0.66 2.86 2.45
C GLY A 44 1.79 2.95 3.47
N THR A 45 2.98 3.42 3.07
CA THR A 45 4.11 3.60 4.00
C THR A 45 3.78 4.59 5.12
N ARG A 46 3.01 5.65 4.81
CA ARG A 46 2.53 6.60 5.82
C ARG A 46 1.52 5.99 6.81
N LEU A 47 0.72 5.00 6.40
CA LEU A 47 -0.17 4.30 7.33
C LEU A 47 0.62 3.59 8.44
N PHE A 48 1.74 2.95 8.10
CA PHE A 48 2.63 2.33 9.11
C PHE A 48 3.19 3.37 10.07
N ARG A 49 3.64 4.53 9.56
CA ARG A 49 4.12 5.65 10.39
C ARG A 49 3.04 6.25 11.29
N ALA A 50 1.78 6.14 10.90
CA ALA A 50 0.62 6.59 11.66
C ALA A 50 0.09 5.54 12.66
N GLY A 51 0.74 4.37 12.79
CA GLY A 51 0.27 3.28 13.65
C GLY A 51 -0.96 2.54 13.09
N LEU A 52 -1.27 2.70 11.81
CA LEU A 52 -2.41 2.07 11.12
C LEU A 52 -1.97 0.95 10.15
N GLY A 53 -0.77 0.39 10.37
CA GLY A 53 -0.21 -0.67 9.52
C GLY A 53 -1.07 -1.94 9.49
N ASP A 54 -1.85 -2.20 10.54
CA ASP A 54 -2.72 -3.37 10.63
C ASP A 54 -3.84 -3.37 9.59
N LEU A 55 -4.21 -2.20 9.05
CA LEU A 55 -5.12 -2.13 7.90
C LEU A 55 -4.56 -2.88 6.68
N ILE A 56 -3.24 -2.90 6.50
CA ILE A 56 -2.58 -3.67 5.45
C ILE A 56 -2.28 -5.11 5.94
N ASN A 57 -1.72 -5.26 7.15
CA ASN A 57 -1.23 -6.55 7.64
C ASN A 57 -2.33 -7.59 7.93
N SER A 58 -3.55 -7.15 8.23
CA SER A 58 -4.70 -8.05 8.49
C SER A 58 -5.21 -8.79 7.26
N ARG A 59 -4.73 -8.44 6.06
CA ARG A 59 -5.17 -8.97 4.78
C ARG A 59 -3.98 -9.62 4.06
N PRO A 60 -3.90 -10.96 3.99
CA PRO A 60 -2.68 -11.64 3.58
C PRO A 60 -2.24 -11.34 2.14
N ASN A 61 -3.18 -11.24 1.19
CA ASN A 61 -2.82 -10.93 -0.21
C ASN A 61 -2.42 -9.46 -0.36
N VAL A 62 -3.13 -8.54 0.30
CA VAL A 62 -2.74 -7.11 0.35
C VAL A 62 -1.38 -6.94 1.01
N SER A 63 -1.13 -7.61 2.14
CA SER A 63 0.15 -7.54 2.86
C SER A 63 1.30 -8.06 1.99
N LYS A 64 1.12 -9.22 1.34
CA LYS A 64 2.10 -9.78 0.40
C LYS A 64 2.41 -8.81 -0.74
N TRP A 65 1.37 -8.26 -1.38
CA TRP A 65 1.50 -7.28 -2.45
C TRP A 65 2.25 -6.03 -1.98
N PHE A 66 1.82 -5.43 -0.87
CA PHE A 66 2.42 -4.20 -0.36
C PHE A 66 3.89 -4.40 0.05
N ASN A 67 4.20 -5.51 0.73
CA ASN A 67 5.57 -5.87 1.11
C ASN A 67 6.49 -6.03 -0.10
N ALA A 68 6.00 -6.65 -1.18
CA ALA A 68 6.75 -6.76 -2.43
C ALA A 68 7.03 -5.37 -3.05
N LEU A 69 6.08 -4.44 -2.98
CA LEU A 69 6.27 -3.08 -3.49
C LEU A 69 7.29 -2.28 -2.68
N VAL A 70 7.21 -2.30 -1.35
CA VAL A 70 8.15 -1.54 -0.49
C VAL A 70 9.55 -2.13 -0.43
N ALA A 71 9.71 -3.41 -0.78
CA ALA A 71 11.03 -4.05 -0.88
C ALA A 71 11.79 -3.65 -2.17
N ARG A 72 11.14 -2.97 -3.13
CA ARG A 72 11.77 -2.61 -4.39
C ARG A 72 12.94 -1.63 -4.19
N PRO A 73 14.11 -1.85 -4.84
CA PRO A 73 15.25 -0.94 -4.73
C PRO A 73 14.92 0.51 -5.05
N SER A 74 14.05 0.73 -6.05
CA SER A 74 13.60 2.08 -6.45
C SER A 74 12.82 2.80 -5.35
N TRP A 75 12.05 2.08 -4.54
CA TRP A 75 11.37 2.66 -3.39
C TRP A 75 12.32 2.85 -2.21
N VAL A 76 13.14 1.84 -1.90
CA VAL A 76 14.12 1.88 -0.81
C VAL A 76 15.07 3.07 -0.95
N ALA A 77 15.44 3.44 -2.18
CA ALA A 77 16.30 4.59 -2.46
C ALA A 77 15.69 5.95 -2.06
N ILE A 78 14.36 6.07 -1.96
CA ILE A 78 13.67 7.37 -1.75
C ILE A 78 12.76 7.41 -0.52
N LYS A 79 12.51 6.28 0.14
CA LYS A 79 11.49 6.16 1.20
C LYS A 79 11.75 7.07 2.43
N ASP A 80 13.00 7.44 2.65
CA ASP A 80 13.45 8.23 3.81
C ASP A 80 13.63 9.74 3.46
N GLY A 81 13.25 10.13 2.24
CA GLY A 81 13.41 11.49 1.72
C GLY A 81 14.32 11.52 0.50
N ILE A 82 14.23 12.61 -0.28
CA ILE A 82 15.08 12.84 -1.45
C ILE A 82 16.11 13.90 -1.06
N THR A 83 17.39 13.54 -1.11
CA THR A 83 18.48 14.50 -0.95
C THR A 83 18.72 15.19 -2.29
N SER A 84 18.56 16.51 -2.34
CA SER A 84 18.96 17.30 -3.51
C SER A 84 20.48 17.21 -3.68
N THR A 85 20.94 16.94 -4.90
CA THR A 85 22.36 16.96 -5.27
C THR A 85 22.77 18.27 -5.96
N ALA A 86 21.92 19.29 -5.89
CA ALA A 86 22.18 20.63 -6.44
C ALA A 86 23.16 21.41 -5.56
#